data_AF-R1GUW8-F1
#
_entry.id   AF-R1GUW8-F1
#
_cell.length_a   1.000
_cell.length_b   1.000
_cell.length_c   1.000
_cell.angle_alpha   90.00
_cell.angle_beta   90.00
_cell.angle_gamma   90.00
#
_symmetry.space_group_name_H-M   'P 1'
#
loop_
_entity.id
_entity.type
_entity.pdbx_description
1 polymer ?
#
loop_
_entity_poly.entity_id
_entity_poly.type
_entity_poly.pdbx_seq_one_letter_code
_entity_poly.pdbx_strand_id
1 'polypeptide(L)'
;MSKLSIQGAFAISLLTATLSFYAQADTDLDKNLQAIEAFSQRTEPLLEASQNNGVAYSDLVEGIGDVLERTQSAKAAVSSIDLSKLSVIANDNAALGDKYIAEYRDFLGELDKNSACYTPNMVDEYQTEVSKLRDFADSVTDYASVSDEGEAYEAMMAISANSVLVAAVPSLFAIQNMCIAQDAAPVIEQFGEVEGAIVNALIGQAMLNEEGEFDLPPEMLNGGEGDAFFEEEDGYDEDDSSPLISELTFLEPKIAECMKQSADASGVERVNGITMFICDLPKNAKVRLDDLAQFPYLDMVILSGGDIESLAPLTNATYLSQITVEDSTIQSFGDLSDMTASVVFSYVTASNWGSLAQSGLDYITIEQPHDCSELSPLLGSGAVTVEYVDDEQDTVSDEALETANLLVVTDCRQDSVF
;
A
#
# COMPACT_ATOMS: atom_id res chain seq x y z
N MET A 1 -18.38 -64.48 41.26
CA MET A 1 -17.46 -64.61 40.11
C MET A 1 -18.14 -63.96 38.92
N SER A 2 -18.01 -62.64 38.75
CA SER A 2 -18.45 -61.93 37.55
C SER A 2 -17.22 -61.63 36.70
N LYS A 3 -17.28 -62.00 35.42
CA LYS A 3 -16.37 -61.52 34.38
C LYS A 3 -17.10 -60.37 33.68
N LEU A 4 -16.53 -59.16 33.71
CA LEU A 4 -16.93 -58.06 32.85
C LEU A 4 -15.74 -57.66 31.97
N SER A 5 -16.00 -57.76 30.66
CA SER A 5 -15.53 -56.93 29.54
C SER A 5 -14.06 -56.46 29.46
N ILE A 6 -13.32 -57.06 28.51
CA ILE A 6 -12.13 -56.47 27.87
C ILE A 6 -12.61 -55.87 26.54
N GLN A 7 -13.16 -54.66 26.58
CA GLN A 7 -13.35 -53.80 25.41
C GLN A 7 -13.29 -52.35 25.93
N GLY A 8 -12.11 -51.73 25.87
CA GLY A 8 -11.95 -50.36 26.37
C GLY A 8 -10.54 -49.78 26.34
N ALA A 9 -9.59 -50.37 25.61
CA ALA A 9 -8.19 -49.93 25.63
C ALA A 9 -7.65 -49.38 24.29
N PHE A 10 -8.47 -49.27 23.24
CA PHE A 10 -8.02 -48.76 21.94
C PHE A 10 -8.60 -47.39 21.53
N ALA A 11 -9.46 -46.78 22.36
CA ALA A 11 -10.03 -45.45 22.08
C ALA A 11 -9.30 -44.29 22.79
N ILE A 12 -8.37 -44.58 23.71
CA ILE A 12 -7.72 -43.55 24.54
C ILE A 12 -6.36 -43.11 23.95
N SER A 13 -5.74 -43.91 23.07
CA SER A 13 -4.44 -43.57 22.49
C SER A 13 -4.51 -42.68 21.24
N LEU A 14 -5.69 -42.52 20.63
CA LEU A 14 -5.90 -41.57 19.52
C LEU A 14 -6.27 -40.17 20.00
N LEU A 15 -6.82 -40.03 21.23
CA LEU A 15 -7.20 -38.74 21.80
C LEU A 15 -6.02 -37.96 22.41
N THR A 16 -4.95 -38.66 22.79
CA THR A 16 -3.74 -38.02 23.34
C THR A 16 -2.78 -37.53 22.26
N ALA A 17 -2.83 -38.09 21.05
CA ALA A 17 -2.02 -37.59 19.93
C ALA A 17 -2.57 -36.25 19.41
N THR A 18 -3.90 -36.11 19.31
CA THR A 18 -4.52 -34.86 18.85
C THR A 18 -4.27 -33.71 19.83
N LEU A 19 -4.33 -33.93 21.14
CA LEU A 19 -4.06 -32.90 22.16
C LEU A 19 -2.62 -32.36 22.17
N SER A 20 -1.63 -33.12 21.67
CA SER A 20 -0.25 -32.65 21.56
C SER A 20 -0.01 -31.77 20.33
N PHE A 21 -0.75 -32.00 19.23
CA PHE A 21 -0.70 -31.13 18.05
C PHE A 21 -1.36 -29.76 18.30
N TYR A 22 -2.46 -29.72 19.09
CA TYR A 22 -3.12 -28.46 19.44
C TYR A 22 -2.27 -27.55 20.33
N ALA A 23 -1.49 -28.11 21.26
CA ALA A 23 -0.62 -27.31 22.13
C ALA A 23 0.60 -26.71 21.39
N GLN A 24 1.06 -27.36 20.31
CA GLN A 24 2.18 -26.85 19.49
C GLN A 24 1.73 -25.73 18.54
N ALA A 25 0.56 -25.87 17.90
CA ALA A 25 0.00 -24.82 17.04
C ALA A 25 -0.27 -23.49 17.79
N ASP A 26 -0.71 -23.57 19.05
CA ASP A 26 -0.96 -22.40 19.92
C ASP A 26 0.36 -21.70 20.34
N THR A 27 1.45 -22.45 20.50
CA THR A 27 2.76 -21.90 20.88
C THR A 27 3.55 -21.35 19.70
N ASP A 28 3.36 -21.90 18.50
CA ASP A 28 4.02 -21.42 17.28
C ASP A 28 3.40 -20.08 16.82
N LEU A 29 2.10 -19.86 17.04
CA LEU A 29 1.46 -18.58 16.74
C LEU A 29 1.88 -17.45 17.70
N ASP A 30 1.83 -17.69 19.02
CA ASP A 30 2.28 -16.71 20.03
C ASP A 30 3.73 -16.27 19.76
N LYS A 31 4.55 -17.21 19.27
CA LYS A 31 5.93 -16.94 18.88
C LYS A 31 6.04 -16.11 17.61
N ASN A 32 5.21 -16.38 16.59
CA ASN A 32 5.19 -15.58 15.36
C ASN A 32 4.71 -14.15 15.65
N LEU A 33 3.67 -13.96 16.46
CA LEU A 33 3.17 -12.63 16.87
C LEU A 33 4.22 -11.82 17.64
N GLN A 34 4.96 -12.45 18.55
CA GLN A 34 6.07 -11.79 19.25
C GLN A 34 7.23 -11.43 18.31
N ALA A 35 7.54 -12.29 17.33
CA ALA A 35 8.55 -11.99 16.33
C ALA A 35 8.15 -10.79 15.46
N ILE A 36 6.86 -10.70 15.09
CA ILE A 36 6.29 -9.57 14.34
C ILE A 36 6.39 -8.27 15.14
N GLU A 37 5.93 -8.24 16.39
CA GLU A 37 6.03 -7.06 17.26
C GLU A 37 7.48 -6.61 17.42
N ALA A 38 8.38 -7.56 17.68
CA ALA A 38 9.79 -7.27 17.86
C ALA A 38 10.43 -6.77 16.55
N PHE A 39 10.02 -7.29 15.39
CA PHE A 39 10.49 -6.80 14.09
C PHE A 39 10.02 -5.36 13.86
N SER A 40 8.72 -5.09 14.03
CA SER A 40 8.13 -3.75 13.89
C SER A 40 8.88 -2.72 14.75
N GLN A 41 9.08 -3.00 16.04
CA GLN A 41 9.80 -2.11 16.96
C GLN A 41 11.26 -1.85 16.55
N ARG A 42 11.93 -2.82 15.92
CA ARG A 42 13.32 -2.67 15.45
C ARG A 42 13.39 -1.87 14.15
N THR A 43 12.39 -1.99 13.28
CA THR A 43 12.38 -1.33 11.98
C THR A 43 11.76 0.07 11.99
N GLU A 44 10.87 0.35 12.93
CA GLU A 44 10.19 1.65 13.09
C GLU A 44 11.14 2.88 12.99
N PRO A 45 12.24 2.97 13.75
CA PRO A 45 13.16 4.10 13.63
C PRO A 45 13.93 4.15 12.29
N LEU A 46 14.02 3.03 11.57
CA LEU A 46 14.61 2.99 10.22
C LEU A 46 13.65 3.58 9.18
N LEU A 47 12.35 3.28 9.33
CA LEU A 47 11.29 3.80 8.47
C LEU A 47 11.13 5.30 8.66
N GLU A 48 11.09 5.78 9.91
CA GLU A 48 11.00 7.22 10.22
C GLU A 48 12.21 7.99 9.65
N ALA A 49 13.42 7.46 9.80
CA ALA A 49 14.62 8.07 9.22
C ALA A 49 14.56 8.10 7.68
N SER A 50 13.94 7.10 7.06
CA SER A 50 13.77 7.05 5.60
C SER A 50 12.75 8.05 5.09
N GLN A 51 11.63 8.21 5.78
CA GLN A 51 10.62 9.22 5.43
C GLN A 51 11.21 10.63 5.49
N ASN A 52 11.98 10.92 6.55
CA ASN A 52 12.72 12.18 6.66
C ASN A 52 13.70 12.41 5.49
N ASN A 53 14.37 11.36 5.01
CA ASN A 53 15.21 11.43 3.81
C ASN A 53 14.38 11.71 2.54
N GLY A 54 13.20 11.10 2.41
CA GLY A 54 12.26 11.35 1.31
C GLY A 54 11.80 12.81 1.27
N VAL A 55 11.42 13.39 2.42
CA VAL A 55 11.07 14.82 2.54
C VAL A 55 12.26 15.70 2.15
N ALA A 56 13.43 15.43 2.73
CA ALA A 56 14.63 16.20 2.42
C ALA A 56 15.06 16.09 0.94
N TYR A 57 14.77 14.97 0.29
CA TYR A 57 14.95 14.80 -1.15
C TYR A 57 13.96 15.66 -1.95
N SER A 58 12.67 15.60 -1.59
CA SER A 58 11.60 16.38 -2.22
C SER A 58 11.92 17.87 -2.16
N ASP A 59 12.30 18.39 -1.00
CA ASP A 59 12.67 19.80 -0.80
C ASP A 59 13.85 20.24 -1.69
N LEU A 60 14.76 19.32 -2.04
CA LEU A 60 15.92 19.62 -2.89
C LEU A 60 15.61 19.63 -4.37
N VAL A 61 14.59 18.88 -4.79
CA VAL A 61 14.14 18.82 -6.18
C VAL A 61 12.95 19.75 -6.43
N GLU A 62 12.36 20.29 -5.36
CA GLU A 62 11.31 21.31 -5.39
C GLU A 62 11.78 22.54 -6.19
N GLY A 63 10.91 23.03 -7.07
CA GLY A 63 11.21 24.19 -7.91
C GLY A 63 12.10 23.91 -9.12
N ILE A 64 12.55 22.66 -9.37
CA ILE A 64 13.25 22.35 -10.63
C ILE A 64 12.34 22.62 -11.85
N GLY A 65 11.05 22.32 -11.72
CA GLY A 65 10.02 22.63 -12.72
C GLY A 65 9.90 24.13 -12.99
N ASP A 66 9.88 24.95 -11.94
CA ASP A 66 9.79 26.41 -12.05
C ASP A 66 11.03 27.01 -12.72
N VAL A 67 12.21 26.48 -12.41
CA VAL A 67 13.46 26.90 -13.07
C VAL A 67 13.42 26.52 -14.55
N LEU A 68 12.96 25.31 -14.89
CA LEU A 68 12.79 24.87 -16.27
C LEU A 68 11.80 25.78 -17.02
N GLU A 69 10.64 26.07 -16.43
CA GLU A 69 9.61 26.90 -17.06
C GLU A 69 10.12 28.33 -17.30
N ARG A 70 10.78 28.92 -16.30
CA ARG A 70 11.30 30.29 -16.37
C ARG A 70 12.47 30.44 -17.33
N THR A 71 13.34 29.44 -17.41
CA THR A 71 14.62 29.53 -18.17
C THR A 71 14.58 28.82 -19.51
N GLN A 72 13.62 27.91 -19.72
CA GLN A 72 13.57 26.97 -20.85
C GLN A 72 14.87 26.18 -21.04
N SER A 73 15.59 25.92 -19.94
CA SER A 73 16.89 25.23 -19.93
C SER A 73 16.89 24.16 -18.84
N ALA A 74 16.93 22.90 -19.26
CA ALA A 74 17.06 21.77 -18.35
C ALA A 74 18.42 21.80 -17.64
N LYS A 75 19.44 22.32 -18.31
CA LYS A 75 20.75 22.53 -17.69
C LYS A 75 20.71 23.52 -16.54
N ALA A 76 20.00 24.64 -16.69
CA ALA A 76 19.82 25.60 -15.61
C ALA A 76 19.03 24.99 -14.45
N ALA A 77 18.04 24.16 -14.76
CA ALA A 77 17.22 23.44 -13.79
C ALA A 77 18.06 22.43 -12.96
N VAL A 78 18.78 21.52 -13.62
CA VAL A 78 19.69 20.55 -12.96
C VAL A 78 20.79 21.26 -12.16
N SER A 79 21.35 22.36 -12.69
CA SER A 79 22.40 23.13 -11.99
C SER A 79 21.89 23.88 -10.76
N SER A 80 20.58 24.00 -10.58
CA SER A 80 19.98 24.64 -9.41
C SER A 80 19.87 23.68 -8.21
N ILE A 81 19.97 22.38 -8.46
CA ILE A 81 19.93 21.33 -7.42
C ILE A 81 21.31 21.14 -6.79
N ASP A 82 21.35 20.95 -5.47
CA ASP A 82 22.53 20.45 -4.78
C ASP A 82 22.67 18.93 -4.97
N LEU A 83 23.23 18.54 -6.12
CA LEU A 83 23.43 17.14 -6.50
C LEU A 83 24.31 16.36 -5.51
N SER A 84 25.21 17.04 -4.78
CA SER A 84 26.03 16.42 -3.75
C SER A 84 25.20 16.04 -2.53
N LYS A 85 24.31 16.94 -2.09
CA LYS A 85 23.40 16.66 -0.98
C LYS A 85 22.37 15.58 -1.36
N LEU A 86 21.90 15.60 -2.59
CA LEU A 86 20.99 14.58 -3.13
C LEU A 86 21.64 13.19 -3.14
N SER A 87 22.90 13.08 -3.60
CA SER A 87 23.70 11.84 -3.52
C SER A 87 23.87 11.33 -2.08
N VAL A 88 24.09 12.23 -1.12
CA VAL A 88 24.20 11.88 0.31
C VAL A 88 22.88 11.30 0.82
N ILE A 89 21.75 11.95 0.56
CA ILE A 89 20.42 11.49 1.00
C ILE A 89 20.10 10.11 0.41
N ALA A 90 20.35 9.91 -0.89
CA ALA A 90 20.12 8.63 -1.53
C ALA A 90 21.00 7.51 -0.95
N ASN A 91 22.28 7.80 -0.67
CA ASN A 91 23.19 6.84 -0.01
C ASN A 91 22.80 6.53 1.43
N ASP A 92 22.39 7.55 2.20
CA ASP A 92 21.90 7.38 3.55
C ASP A 92 20.64 6.51 3.56
N ASN A 93 19.75 6.68 2.57
CA ASN A 93 18.55 5.88 2.48
C ASN A 93 18.80 4.44 2.01
N ALA A 94 19.75 4.22 1.11
CA ALA A 94 20.23 2.88 0.78
C ALA A 94 20.84 2.16 2.01
N ALA A 95 21.56 2.89 2.86
CA ALA A 95 22.10 2.34 4.11
C ALA A 95 21.00 2.00 5.14
N LEU A 96 19.88 2.72 5.16
CA LEU A 96 18.71 2.36 5.95
C LEU A 96 18.03 1.10 5.40
N GLY A 97 17.90 0.98 4.07
CA GLY A 97 17.40 -0.23 3.42
C GLY A 97 18.22 -1.48 3.75
N ASP A 98 19.56 -1.40 3.73
CA ASP A 98 20.43 -2.50 4.16
C ASP A 98 20.18 -2.95 5.61
N LYS A 99 19.95 -1.98 6.53
CA LYS A 99 19.64 -2.28 7.93
C LYS A 99 18.27 -2.95 8.04
N TYR A 100 17.28 -2.45 7.31
CA TYR A 100 15.94 -3.06 7.28
C TYR A 100 16.02 -4.51 6.79
N ILE A 101 16.76 -4.78 5.71
CA ILE A 101 16.96 -6.14 5.19
C ILE A 101 17.64 -7.05 6.23
N ALA A 102 18.59 -6.53 7.01
CA ALA A 102 19.21 -7.29 8.09
C ALA A 102 18.20 -7.66 9.17
N GLU A 103 17.39 -6.70 9.64
CA GLU A 103 16.32 -6.95 10.60
C GLU A 103 15.29 -7.95 10.06
N TYR A 104 15.00 -7.88 8.76
CA TYR A 104 14.05 -8.75 8.09
C TYR A 104 14.56 -10.19 7.97
N ARG A 105 15.86 -10.39 7.72
CA ARG A 105 16.48 -11.72 7.78
C ARG A 105 16.43 -12.33 9.18
N ASP A 106 16.66 -11.51 10.20
CA ASP A 106 16.57 -11.96 11.59
C ASP A 106 15.13 -12.35 11.94
N PHE A 107 14.15 -11.54 11.52
CA PHE A 107 12.73 -11.86 11.61
C PHE A 107 12.36 -13.20 10.95
N LEU A 108 12.77 -13.43 9.69
CA LEU A 108 12.57 -14.72 9.02
C LEU A 108 13.22 -15.90 9.77
N GLY A 109 14.31 -15.66 10.51
CA GLY A 109 14.95 -16.66 11.36
C GLY A 109 14.17 -16.99 12.63
N GLU A 110 13.27 -16.10 13.06
CA GLU A 110 12.43 -16.23 14.25
C GLU A 110 11.10 -16.95 13.96
N LEU A 111 10.62 -16.90 12.71
CA LEU A 111 9.36 -17.49 12.25
C LEU A 111 9.40 -19.02 12.05
N ASP A 112 8.22 -19.65 12.11
CA ASP A 112 8.03 -20.99 11.53
C ASP A 112 8.11 -20.93 10.00
N LYS A 113 8.72 -21.95 9.39
CA LYS A 113 8.91 -22.01 7.92
C LYS A 113 7.61 -22.17 7.13
N ASN A 114 6.52 -22.57 7.78
CA ASN A 114 5.20 -22.69 7.17
C ASN A 114 4.32 -21.47 7.46
N SER A 115 4.83 -20.47 8.18
CA SER A 115 4.17 -19.18 8.39
C SER A 115 3.95 -18.49 7.05
N ALA A 116 2.81 -17.83 6.87
CA ALA A 116 2.56 -16.95 5.74
C ALA A 116 3.54 -15.76 5.72
N CYS A 117 4.11 -15.40 6.87
CA CYS A 117 5.15 -14.37 7.00
C CYS A 117 6.56 -14.85 6.62
N TYR A 118 6.75 -16.15 6.37
CA TYR A 118 8.05 -16.68 5.96
C TYR A 118 8.23 -16.52 4.44
N THR A 119 8.60 -15.31 4.01
CA THR A 119 8.78 -14.93 2.60
C THR A 119 10.25 -14.59 2.27
N PRO A 120 11.17 -15.58 2.29
CA PRO A 120 12.60 -15.33 2.12
C PRO A 120 13.01 -14.75 0.76
N ASN A 121 12.20 -14.93 -0.28
CA ASN A 121 12.49 -14.41 -1.62
C ASN A 121 12.50 -12.87 -1.65
N MET A 122 11.73 -12.23 -0.76
CA MET A 122 11.64 -10.77 -0.65
C MET A 122 12.98 -10.15 -0.26
N VAL A 123 13.86 -10.89 0.39
CA VAL A 123 15.23 -10.43 0.70
C VAL A 123 15.97 -10.03 -0.58
N ASP A 124 15.86 -10.82 -1.65
CA ASP A 124 16.59 -10.58 -2.90
C ASP A 124 15.99 -9.40 -3.68
N GLU A 125 14.65 -9.25 -3.64
CA GLU A 125 13.95 -8.09 -4.20
C GLU A 125 14.37 -6.80 -3.47
N TYR A 126 14.42 -6.84 -2.14
CA TYR A 126 14.79 -5.66 -1.34
C TYR A 126 16.23 -5.25 -1.60
N GLN A 127 17.12 -6.24 -1.75
CA GLN A 127 18.51 -5.99 -2.13
C GLN A 127 18.64 -5.37 -3.52
N THR A 128 17.79 -5.79 -4.46
CA THR A 128 17.74 -5.22 -5.80
C THR A 128 17.40 -3.73 -5.77
N GLU A 129 16.34 -3.35 -5.04
CA GLU A 129 15.93 -1.94 -4.93
C GLU A 129 16.97 -1.07 -4.20
N VAL A 130 17.58 -1.58 -3.13
CA VAL A 130 18.69 -0.90 -2.45
C VAL A 130 19.91 -0.73 -3.37
N SER A 131 20.18 -1.71 -4.25
CA SER A 131 21.27 -1.61 -5.23
C SER A 131 20.98 -0.54 -6.28
N LYS A 132 19.75 -0.50 -6.83
CA LYS A 132 19.34 0.53 -7.79
C LYS A 132 19.48 1.94 -7.19
N LEU A 133 19.08 2.11 -5.94
CA LEU A 133 19.22 3.37 -5.22
C LEU A 133 20.69 3.79 -5.03
N ARG A 134 21.60 2.85 -4.78
CA ARG A 134 23.05 3.12 -4.75
C ARG A 134 23.60 3.52 -6.11
N ASP A 135 23.22 2.79 -7.15
CA ASP A 135 23.66 3.10 -8.51
C ASP A 135 23.20 4.52 -8.92
N PHE A 136 21.99 4.91 -8.53
CA PHE A 136 21.51 6.29 -8.65
C PHE A 136 22.35 7.27 -7.80
N ALA A 137 22.57 6.98 -6.52
CA ALA A 137 23.31 7.85 -5.62
C ALA A 137 24.75 8.11 -6.08
N ASP A 138 25.40 7.10 -6.67
CA ASP A 138 26.75 7.20 -7.23
C ASP A 138 26.78 8.01 -8.53
N SER A 139 25.76 7.84 -9.39
CA SER A 139 25.71 8.49 -10.71
C SER A 139 25.17 9.93 -10.69
N VAL A 140 24.37 10.31 -9.71
CA VAL A 140 23.67 11.61 -9.71
C VAL A 140 24.61 12.83 -9.67
N THR A 141 25.82 12.66 -9.13
CA THR A 141 26.83 13.74 -9.13
C THR A 141 27.44 13.99 -10.51
N ASP A 142 27.41 13.01 -11.40
CA ASP A 142 27.92 13.14 -12.77
C ASP A 142 27.05 14.09 -13.61
N TYR A 143 25.80 14.32 -13.21
CA TYR A 143 24.91 15.29 -13.85
C TYR A 143 25.42 16.72 -13.78
N ALA A 144 26.33 17.03 -12.84
CA ALA A 144 27.02 18.33 -12.78
C ALA A 144 27.92 18.58 -14.01
N SER A 145 28.33 17.51 -14.72
CA SER A 145 29.20 17.59 -15.89
C SER A 145 28.46 17.69 -17.23
N VAL A 146 27.13 17.58 -17.20
CA VAL A 146 26.28 17.58 -18.39
C VAL A 146 26.38 18.92 -19.13
N SER A 147 26.65 18.82 -20.43
CA SER A 147 26.95 19.99 -21.25
C SER A 147 25.83 20.35 -22.23
N ASP A 148 25.05 19.35 -22.65
CA ASP A 148 23.95 19.44 -23.61
C ASP A 148 22.58 19.52 -22.93
N GLU A 149 21.60 20.18 -23.57
CA GLU A 149 20.25 20.34 -23.01
C GLU A 149 19.43 19.04 -23.04
N GLY A 150 19.65 18.15 -24.02
CA GLY A 150 19.01 16.85 -24.08
C GLY A 150 19.46 15.94 -22.95
N GLU A 151 20.79 15.85 -22.76
CA GLU A 151 21.39 15.12 -21.62
C GLU A 151 20.93 15.69 -20.27
N ALA A 152 20.72 17.02 -20.17
CA ALA A 152 20.25 17.64 -18.93
C ALA A 152 18.77 17.35 -18.66
N TYR A 153 17.96 17.19 -19.71
CA TYR A 153 16.57 16.76 -19.59
C TYR A 153 16.49 15.30 -19.13
N GLU A 154 17.34 14.42 -19.69
CA GLU A 154 17.48 13.04 -19.22
C GLU A 154 17.90 12.96 -17.74
N ALA A 155 18.86 13.79 -17.33
CA ALA A 155 19.29 13.89 -15.93
C ALA A 155 18.15 14.34 -15.00
N MET A 156 17.36 15.34 -15.43
CA MET A 156 16.20 15.81 -14.67
C MET A 156 15.13 14.71 -14.55
N MET A 157 14.82 14.02 -15.64
CA MET A 157 13.89 12.88 -15.63
C MET A 157 14.39 11.76 -14.73
N ALA A 158 15.68 11.45 -14.76
CA ALA A 158 16.27 10.44 -13.88
C ALA A 158 16.18 10.83 -12.40
N ILE A 159 16.43 12.10 -12.06
CA ILE A 159 16.22 12.63 -10.70
C ILE A 159 14.75 12.44 -10.29
N SER A 160 13.80 12.87 -11.12
CA SER A 160 12.37 12.72 -10.80
C SER A 160 11.92 11.26 -10.71
N ALA A 161 12.38 10.38 -11.61
CA ALA A 161 12.02 8.96 -11.61
C ALA A 161 12.53 8.21 -10.37
N ASN A 162 13.69 8.61 -9.83
CA ASN A 162 14.27 7.99 -8.64
C ASN A 162 13.76 8.61 -7.32
N SER A 163 12.88 9.63 -7.38
CA SER A 163 12.26 10.21 -6.17
C SER A 163 11.47 9.18 -5.37
N VAL A 164 10.76 8.28 -6.07
CA VAL A 164 10.02 7.17 -5.47
C VAL A 164 10.97 6.20 -4.79
N LEU A 165 12.08 5.82 -5.43
CA LEU A 165 13.07 4.92 -4.81
C LEU A 165 13.71 5.55 -3.56
N VAL A 166 13.97 6.86 -3.58
CA VAL A 166 14.52 7.56 -2.40
C VAL A 166 13.47 7.68 -1.29
N ALA A 167 12.20 7.88 -1.61
CA ALA A 167 11.15 8.00 -0.61
C ALA A 167 10.66 6.64 -0.08
N ALA A 168 10.70 5.59 -0.91
CA ALA A 168 9.88 4.40 -0.69
C ALA A 168 10.67 3.12 -0.41
N VAL A 169 12.00 3.04 -0.56
CA VAL A 169 12.71 1.75 -0.40
C VAL A 169 12.37 1.04 0.93
N PRO A 170 12.40 1.69 2.10
CA PRO A 170 11.97 1.03 3.35
C PRO A 170 10.44 0.89 3.49
N SER A 171 9.65 1.80 2.94
CA SER A 171 8.17 1.78 3.02
C SER A 171 7.52 0.75 2.09
N LEU A 172 8.14 0.42 0.96
CA LEU A 172 7.78 -0.69 0.07
C LEU A 172 7.81 -2.03 0.79
N PHE A 173 8.60 -2.14 1.87
CA PHE A 173 8.79 -3.35 2.64
C PHE A 173 7.82 -3.48 3.83
N ALA A 174 7.13 -2.40 4.19
CA ALA A 174 6.11 -2.39 5.24
C ALA A 174 4.80 -3.12 4.83
N ILE A 175 4.61 -3.40 3.53
CA ILE A 175 3.49 -4.20 2.99
C ILE A 175 3.46 -5.62 3.56
N GLN A 176 4.57 -6.13 4.11
CA GLN A 176 4.58 -7.44 4.79
C GLN A 176 3.76 -7.49 6.07
N ASN A 177 3.25 -6.36 6.57
CA ASN A 177 2.26 -6.37 7.64
C ASN A 177 0.93 -7.07 7.24
N MET A 178 0.73 -7.41 5.96
CA MET A 178 -0.41 -8.22 5.49
C MET A 178 -0.30 -9.71 5.86
N CYS A 179 0.91 -10.26 6.03
CA CYS A 179 1.08 -11.67 6.42
C CYS A 179 0.58 -11.96 7.85
N ILE A 180 0.52 -10.90 8.68
CA ILE A 180 0.01 -10.91 10.05
C ILE A 180 -1.47 -11.33 10.07
N ALA A 181 -2.26 -10.84 9.11
CA ALA A 181 -3.68 -11.16 8.99
C ALA A 181 -3.91 -12.65 8.64
N GLN A 182 -3.03 -13.23 7.81
CA GLN A 182 -3.13 -14.63 7.38
C GLN A 182 -2.70 -15.63 8.46
N ASP A 183 -1.64 -15.32 9.23
CA ASP A 183 -1.21 -16.17 10.36
C ASP A 183 -2.12 -16.01 11.58
N ALA A 184 -2.72 -14.83 11.82
CA ALA A 184 -3.63 -14.58 12.95
C ALA A 184 -5.09 -15.05 12.72
N ALA A 185 -5.48 -15.35 11.48
CA ALA A 185 -6.83 -15.78 11.11
C ALA A 185 -7.40 -16.97 11.93
N PRO A 186 -6.64 -18.02 12.30
CA PRO A 186 -7.14 -19.13 13.12
C PRO A 186 -7.45 -18.74 14.59
N VAL A 187 -6.93 -17.61 15.06
CA VAL A 187 -6.98 -17.17 16.47
C VAL A 187 -7.94 -16.00 16.70
N ILE A 188 -8.20 -15.18 15.68
CA ILE A 188 -9.28 -14.18 15.69
C ILE A 188 -10.66 -14.86 15.87
N GLU A 189 -10.85 -16.10 15.41
CA GLU A 189 -12.07 -16.89 15.66
C GLU A 189 -12.18 -17.46 17.10
N GLN A 190 -11.09 -17.48 17.89
CA GLN A 190 -11.07 -18.11 19.23
C GLN A 190 -10.88 -17.16 20.42
N PHE A 191 -10.33 -15.96 20.23
CA PHE A 191 -10.00 -15.05 21.33
C PHE A 191 -10.89 -13.79 21.29
N GLY A 192 -11.79 -13.68 22.28
CA GLY A 192 -12.76 -12.58 22.35
C GLY A 192 -12.13 -11.22 22.72
N GLU A 193 -12.70 -10.16 22.12
CA GLU A 193 -12.69 -8.69 22.33
C GLU A 193 -11.55 -7.96 23.09
N VAL A 194 -10.82 -8.56 24.03
CA VAL A 194 -9.88 -7.85 24.91
C VAL A 194 -8.42 -7.96 24.43
N GLU A 195 -8.05 -9.05 23.76
CA GLU A 195 -6.69 -9.27 23.22
C GLU A 195 -6.56 -8.93 21.72
N GLY A 196 -7.67 -8.94 20.97
CA GLY A 196 -7.72 -8.40 19.60
C GLY A 196 -7.45 -6.88 19.53
N ALA A 197 -7.62 -6.16 20.63
CA ALA A 197 -7.26 -4.75 20.74
C ALA A 197 -5.73 -4.54 20.73
N ILE A 198 -4.95 -5.50 21.21
CA ILE A 198 -3.47 -5.43 21.20
C ILE A 198 -2.96 -5.70 19.78
N VAL A 199 -3.55 -6.67 19.09
CA VAL A 199 -3.24 -6.98 17.68
C VAL A 199 -3.66 -5.84 16.76
N ASN A 200 -4.84 -5.25 16.96
CA ASN A 200 -5.29 -4.06 16.23
C ASN A 200 -4.45 -2.81 16.55
N ALA A 201 -3.97 -2.66 17.79
CA ALA A 201 -3.05 -1.58 18.15
C ALA A 201 -1.68 -1.75 17.48
N LEU A 202 -1.21 -2.99 17.31
CA LEU A 202 0.04 -3.30 16.62
C LEU A 202 -0.06 -3.03 15.11
N ILE A 203 -1.20 -3.38 14.50
CA ILE A 203 -1.53 -3.06 13.11
C ILE A 203 -1.65 -1.53 12.93
N GLY A 204 -2.29 -0.83 13.88
CA GLY A 204 -2.44 0.63 13.86
C GLY A 204 -1.12 1.39 14.06
N GLN A 205 -0.23 0.93 14.94
CA GLN A 205 1.08 1.57 15.14
C GLN A 205 2.01 1.39 13.94
N ALA A 206 1.92 0.29 13.20
CA ALA A 206 2.69 0.08 11.99
C ALA A 206 2.27 1.01 10.82
N MET A 207 1.11 1.68 10.93
CA MET A 207 0.59 2.61 9.92
C MET A 207 0.76 4.10 10.29
N LEU A 208 1.13 4.44 11.53
CA LEU A 208 0.98 5.79 12.10
C LEU A 208 2.26 6.43 12.65
N ASN A 209 3.38 6.33 11.95
CA ASN A 209 4.55 7.16 12.30
C ASN A 209 4.43 8.58 11.74
N GLU A 210 3.52 9.38 12.31
CA GLU A 210 3.59 10.85 12.30
C GLU A 210 3.11 11.40 13.65
N GLU A 211 4.04 11.62 14.59
CA GLU A 211 3.85 12.57 15.69
C GLU A 211 4.95 13.63 15.63
N GLY A 212 4.56 14.87 15.27
CA GLY A 212 5.46 16.02 15.20
C GLY A 212 4.73 17.35 15.42
N GLU A 213 4.24 17.57 16.64
CA GLU A 213 3.63 18.81 17.12
C GLU A 213 4.60 20.01 16.95
N PHE A 214 4.28 20.96 16.06
CA PHE A 214 5.11 22.15 15.79
C PHE A 214 4.62 23.36 16.60
N ASP A 215 5.26 23.62 17.76
CA ASP A 215 5.01 24.81 18.58
C ASP A 215 5.91 25.97 18.10
N LEU A 216 5.31 27.03 17.56
CA LEU A 216 6.04 28.21 17.03
C LEU A 216 6.41 29.21 18.14
N PRO A 217 7.65 29.74 18.17
CA PRO A 217 8.10 30.61 19.24
C PRO A 217 7.47 32.03 19.20
N PRO A 218 7.32 32.72 20.36
CA PRO A 218 6.45 33.90 20.53
C PRO A 218 6.93 35.20 19.88
N GLU A 219 7.99 35.16 19.07
CA GLU A 219 8.70 36.35 18.59
C GLU A 219 8.13 36.92 17.28
N MET A 220 7.15 36.24 16.67
CA MET A 220 6.44 36.72 15.47
C MET A 220 5.19 37.56 15.77
N LEU A 221 4.85 37.73 17.06
CA LEU A 221 3.76 38.59 17.52
C LEU A 221 4.24 40.01 17.84
N ASN A 222 4.70 40.79 16.84
CA ASN A 222 4.66 42.26 16.95
C ASN A 222 4.93 43.02 15.64
N GLY A 223 3.85 43.58 15.07
CA GLY A 223 3.72 45.03 14.89
C GLY A 223 4.25 45.66 13.60
N GLY A 224 3.32 46.23 12.81
CA GLY A 224 3.65 47.34 11.91
C GLY A 224 2.64 47.57 10.78
N GLU A 225 1.66 48.43 11.04
CA GLU A 225 0.65 48.95 10.09
C GLU A 225 1.27 49.56 8.82
N GLY A 226 0.63 49.39 7.65
CA GLY A 226 0.90 50.18 6.45
C GLY A 226 0.28 49.64 5.16
N ASP A 227 -0.83 50.24 4.74
CA ASP A 227 -1.62 50.00 3.53
C ASP A 227 -0.81 49.81 2.23
N ALA A 228 -1.18 48.80 1.40
CA ALA A 228 -1.76 49.00 0.05
C ALA A 228 -1.64 47.75 -0.86
N PHE A 229 -2.82 47.24 -1.27
CA PHE A 229 -3.12 46.67 -2.59
C PHE A 229 -2.18 45.59 -3.16
N PHE A 230 -2.46 44.33 -2.81
CA PHE A 230 -2.61 43.24 -3.76
C PHE A 230 -3.76 42.36 -3.23
N GLU A 231 -4.74 42.06 -4.08
CA GLU A 231 -5.68 40.97 -3.83
C GLU A 231 -4.82 39.68 -3.91
N GLU A 232 -4.40 39.19 -2.74
CA GLU A 232 -4.03 37.79 -2.56
C GLU A 232 -5.32 37.01 -2.73
N GLU A 233 -5.38 36.18 -3.77
CA GLU A 233 -6.35 35.10 -3.87
C GLU A 233 -5.90 34.06 -2.84
N ASP A 234 -6.46 34.21 -1.63
CA ASP A 234 -6.86 33.21 -0.64
C ASP A 234 -6.27 31.81 -0.95
N GLY A 235 -5.26 31.35 -0.20
CA GLY A 235 -5.54 30.59 1.01
C GLY A 235 -6.21 29.26 0.66
N TYR A 236 -5.49 28.14 0.73
CA TYR A 236 -6.14 26.84 0.86
C TYR A 236 -6.87 26.84 2.20
N ASP A 237 -8.10 27.35 2.20
CA ASP A 237 -9.06 27.11 3.27
C ASP A 237 -9.22 25.58 3.33
N GLU A 238 -8.77 24.96 4.42
CA GLU A 238 -9.39 23.72 4.87
C GLU A 238 -10.90 24.01 4.90
N ASP A 239 -11.64 23.35 4.02
CA ASP A 239 -13.07 23.62 3.86
C ASP A 239 -13.82 23.16 5.11
N ASP A 240 -13.90 24.09 6.07
CA ASP A 240 -14.60 23.98 7.34
C ASP A 240 -16.13 23.80 7.14
N SER A 241 -16.59 23.80 5.87
CA SER A 241 -17.97 23.53 5.45
C SER A 241 -18.29 22.04 5.27
N SER A 242 -17.29 21.15 5.22
CA SER A 242 -17.55 19.71 5.10
C SER A 242 -18.07 19.11 6.41
N PRO A 243 -19.06 18.20 6.36
CA PRO A 243 -19.65 17.62 7.57
C PRO A 243 -18.64 16.79 8.36
N LEU A 244 -18.88 16.66 9.67
CA LEU A 244 -18.13 15.73 10.49
C LEU A 244 -18.48 14.30 10.13
N ILE A 245 -17.48 13.41 10.09
CA ILE A 245 -17.66 11.98 9.81
C ILE A 245 -18.58 11.35 10.87
N SER A 246 -18.48 11.81 12.11
CA SER A 246 -19.32 11.37 13.23
C SER A 246 -20.81 11.74 13.11
N GLU A 247 -21.13 12.74 12.27
CA GLU A 247 -22.51 13.18 12.01
C GLU A 247 -23.14 12.45 10.81
N LEU A 248 -22.36 11.72 10.02
CA LEU A 248 -22.85 10.95 8.89
C LEU A 248 -23.69 9.75 9.35
N THR A 249 -24.70 9.44 8.54
CA THR A 249 -25.48 8.22 8.68
C THR A 249 -24.97 7.20 7.66
N PHE A 250 -24.45 6.09 8.17
CA PHE A 250 -24.00 4.97 7.35
C PHE A 250 -25.10 3.92 7.24
N LEU A 251 -25.27 3.39 6.04
CA LEU A 251 -26.16 2.27 5.72
C LEU A 251 -25.53 0.95 6.15
N GLU A 252 -24.23 0.79 5.95
CA GLU A 252 -23.46 -0.40 6.31
C GLU A 252 -22.70 -0.19 7.61
N PRO A 253 -23.07 -0.88 8.72
CA PRO A 253 -22.41 -0.71 10.01
C PRO A 253 -20.91 -1.00 9.96
N LYS A 254 -20.48 -1.95 9.12
CA LYS A 254 -19.06 -2.30 9.01
C LYS A 254 -18.27 -1.23 8.26
N ILE A 255 -18.84 -0.64 7.21
CA ILE A 255 -18.24 0.50 6.51
C ILE A 255 -18.14 1.70 7.46
N ALA A 256 -19.16 1.94 8.29
CA ALA A 256 -19.12 2.97 9.32
C ALA A 256 -17.98 2.77 10.33
N GLU A 257 -17.77 1.52 10.76
CA GLU A 257 -16.69 1.15 11.68
C GLU A 257 -15.33 1.39 11.02
N CYS A 258 -15.11 0.85 9.82
CA CYS A 258 -13.87 1.03 9.06
C CYS A 258 -13.56 2.51 8.75
N MET A 259 -14.60 3.29 8.44
CA MET A 259 -14.45 4.71 8.14
C MET A 259 -14.03 5.50 9.38
N LYS A 260 -14.61 5.18 10.54
CA LYS A 260 -14.18 5.78 11.82
C LYS A 260 -12.76 5.37 12.15
N GLN A 261 -12.39 4.11 11.96
CA GLN A 261 -11.03 3.65 12.18
C GLN A 261 -10.03 4.37 11.27
N SER A 262 -10.35 4.52 9.99
CA SER A 262 -9.52 5.24 9.03
C SER A 262 -9.40 6.72 9.39
N ALA A 263 -10.50 7.35 9.79
CA ALA A 263 -10.54 8.75 10.22
C ALA A 263 -9.74 8.98 11.52
N ASP A 264 -9.94 8.11 12.52
CA ASP A 264 -9.22 8.13 13.79
C ASP A 264 -7.71 7.92 13.56
N ALA A 265 -7.34 7.01 12.66
CA ALA A 265 -5.96 6.76 12.29
C ALA A 265 -5.32 8.00 11.63
N SER A 266 -6.01 8.64 10.68
CA SER A 266 -5.50 9.83 10.00
C SER A 266 -5.70 11.14 10.78
N GLY A 267 -6.24 11.09 12.01
CA GLY A 267 -6.50 12.28 12.83
C GLY A 267 -7.54 13.25 12.25
N VAL A 268 -8.41 12.76 11.35
CA VAL A 268 -9.34 13.60 10.59
C VAL A 268 -10.75 13.46 11.13
N GLU A 269 -11.42 14.58 11.38
CA GLU A 269 -12.79 14.57 11.87
C GLU A 269 -13.84 14.83 10.77
N ARG A 270 -13.40 15.32 9.60
CA ARG A 270 -14.25 15.81 8.52
C ARG A 270 -14.12 14.98 7.25
N VAL A 271 -15.23 14.90 6.52
CA VAL A 271 -15.37 14.12 5.29
C VAL A 271 -14.37 14.49 4.20
N ASN A 272 -13.98 15.77 4.09
CA ASN A 272 -13.05 16.17 3.03
C ASN A 272 -11.58 15.91 3.36
N GLY A 273 -11.24 15.67 4.63
CA GLY A 273 -9.85 15.42 5.01
C GLY A 273 -9.46 13.95 4.94
N ILE A 274 -10.42 13.03 4.77
CA ILE A 274 -10.10 11.60 4.66
C ILE A 274 -9.78 11.25 3.21
N THR A 275 -8.54 10.81 3.00
CA THR A 275 -8.00 10.42 1.70
C THR A 275 -7.79 8.92 1.59
N MET A 276 -7.70 8.20 2.71
CA MET A 276 -7.49 6.76 2.76
C MET A 276 -8.66 6.06 3.44
N PHE A 277 -9.13 4.98 2.83
CA PHE A 277 -10.12 4.09 3.42
C PHE A 277 -9.61 2.65 3.42
N ILE A 278 -9.54 2.04 4.60
CA ILE A 278 -9.13 0.65 4.78
C ILE A 278 -10.26 -0.09 5.48
N CYS A 279 -10.65 -1.23 4.94
CA CYS A 279 -11.69 -2.04 5.56
C CYS A 279 -11.46 -3.54 5.39
N ASP A 280 -11.36 -4.21 6.54
CA ASP A 280 -11.45 -5.66 6.64
C ASP A 280 -12.92 -6.05 6.84
N LEU A 281 -13.45 -6.74 5.84
CA LEU A 281 -14.83 -7.19 5.74
C LEU A 281 -14.90 -8.67 6.09
N PRO A 282 -15.83 -9.06 6.99
CA PRO A 282 -15.98 -10.47 7.35
C PRO A 282 -16.22 -11.34 6.11
N LYS A 283 -15.54 -12.49 6.05
CA LYS A 283 -15.61 -13.39 4.89
C LYS A 283 -17.06 -13.78 4.56
N ASN A 284 -17.45 -13.63 3.29
CA ASN A 284 -18.81 -13.84 2.77
C ASN A 284 -19.89 -12.89 3.32
N ALA A 285 -19.54 -11.85 4.08
CA ALA A 285 -20.52 -10.82 4.45
C ALA A 285 -20.92 -10.05 3.20
N LYS A 286 -22.22 -9.91 2.97
CA LYS A 286 -22.73 -9.08 1.88
C LYS A 286 -22.54 -7.62 2.24
N VAL A 287 -21.80 -6.89 1.42
CA VAL A 287 -21.39 -5.52 1.72
C VAL A 287 -21.73 -4.62 0.55
N ARG A 288 -22.28 -3.46 0.88
CA ARG A 288 -22.56 -2.37 -0.06
C ARG A 288 -21.63 -1.20 0.19
N LEU A 289 -21.05 -0.66 -0.87
CA LEU A 289 -20.13 0.47 -0.77
C LEU A 289 -20.82 1.82 -0.92
N ASP A 290 -22.16 1.87 -0.93
CA ASP A 290 -22.95 3.09 -1.15
C ASP A 290 -22.55 4.24 -0.21
N ASP A 291 -22.13 3.94 1.02
CA ASP A 291 -21.71 4.97 1.98
C ASP A 291 -20.42 5.70 1.56
N LEU A 292 -19.55 5.06 0.77
CA LEU A 292 -18.29 5.65 0.30
C LEU A 292 -18.52 6.78 -0.71
N ALA A 293 -19.70 6.84 -1.33
CA ALA A 293 -20.12 7.94 -2.19
C ALA A 293 -20.10 9.32 -1.50
N GLN A 294 -20.08 9.35 -0.16
CA GLN A 294 -20.06 10.58 0.63
C GLN A 294 -18.65 11.18 0.75
N PHE A 295 -17.60 10.50 0.29
CA PHE A 295 -16.21 10.87 0.53
C PHE A 295 -15.49 11.18 -0.80
N PRO A 296 -15.63 12.40 -1.34
CA PRO A 296 -15.16 12.73 -2.69
C PRO A 296 -13.64 12.82 -2.82
N TYR A 297 -12.91 12.96 -1.70
CA TYR A 297 -11.46 13.13 -1.65
C TYR A 297 -10.70 11.84 -1.32
N LEU A 298 -11.36 10.69 -1.31
CA LEU A 298 -10.65 9.42 -1.24
C LEU A 298 -9.70 9.30 -2.42
N ASP A 299 -8.44 9.05 -2.10
CA ASP A 299 -7.32 8.81 -3.01
C ASP A 299 -6.95 7.31 -3.04
N MET A 300 -7.09 6.64 -1.89
CA MET A 300 -6.78 5.22 -1.75
C MET A 300 -7.89 4.44 -1.04
N VAL A 301 -8.28 3.33 -1.64
CA VAL A 301 -9.27 2.39 -1.08
C VAL A 301 -8.69 0.99 -1.01
N ILE A 302 -8.63 0.41 0.19
CA ILE A 302 -8.19 -0.96 0.44
C ILE A 302 -9.35 -1.74 1.07
N LEU A 303 -9.76 -2.81 0.40
CA LEU A 303 -10.84 -3.71 0.84
C LEU A 303 -10.28 -5.12 0.93
N SER A 304 -10.43 -5.77 2.08
CA SER A 304 -10.10 -7.19 2.24
C SER A 304 -11.34 -7.95 2.69
N GLY A 305 -11.64 -9.07 2.02
CA GLY A 305 -12.77 -9.92 2.34
C GLY A 305 -14.15 -9.42 1.90
N GLY A 306 -15.18 -10.21 2.21
CA GLY A 306 -16.58 -9.89 1.91
C GLY A 306 -17.09 -10.34 0.53
N ASP A 307 -18.41 -10.18 0.36
CA ASP A 307 -19.18 -10.34 -0.88
C ASP A 307 -19.71 -8.95 -1.26
N ILE A 308 -18.91 -8.24 -2.05
CA ILE A 308 -19.11 -6.86 -2.45
C ILE A 308 -20.12 -6.81 -3.59
N GLU A 309 -21.23 -6.10 -3.37
CA GLU A 309 -22.30 -6.00 -4.36
C GLU A 309 -21.86 -5.22 -5.61
N SER A 310 -21.18 -4.08 -5.41
CA SER A 310 -20.73 -3.23 -6.51
C SER A 310 -19.57 -2.32 -6.13
N LEU A 311 -18.64 -2.10 -7.04
CA LEU A 311 -17.60 -1.05 -6.94
C LEU A 311 -18.06 0.31 -7.48
N ALA A 312 -19.20 0.39 -8.17
CA ALA A 312 -19.71 1.65 -8.74
C ALA A 312 -19.74 2.85 -7.78
N PRO A 313 -20.03 2.71 -6.46
CA PRO A 313 -20.01 3.86 -5.56
C PRO A 313 -18.66 4.60 -5.47
N LEU A 314 -17.56 3.93 -5.82
CA LEU A 314 -16.21 4.51 -5.79
C LEU A 314 -16.00 5.58 -6.87
N THR A 315 -16.80 5.62 -7.94
CA THR A 315 -16.66 6.63 -9.00
C THR A 315 -16.97 8.05 -8.53
N ASN A 316 -17.59 8.21 -7.35
CA ASN A 316 -17.85 9.52 -6.76
C ASN A 316 -16.60 10.12 -6.10
N ALA A 317 -15.57 9.32 -5.82
CA ALA A 317 -14.29 9.80 -5.35
C ALA A 317 -13.44 10.21 -6.56
N THR A 318 -13.48 11.50 -6.90
CA THR A 318 -12.88 12.03 -8.13
C THR A 318 -11.35 12.06 -8.09
N TYR A 319 -10.77 11.89 -6.91
CA TYR A 319 -9.33 11.86 -6.68
C TYR A 319 -8.78 10.44 -6.48
N LEU A 320 -9.65 9.42 -6.55
CA LEU A 320 -9.29 8.04 -6.25
C LEU A 320 -8.30 7.53 -7.30
N SER A 321 -7.04 7.37 -6.90
CA SER A 321 -5.96 6.94 -7.76
C SER A 321 -5.60 5.47 -7.57
N GLN A 322 -5.89 4.90 -6.40
CA GLN A 322 -5.54 3.51 -6.08
C GLN A 322 -6.70 2.74 -5.42
N ILE A 323 -6.98 1.55 -5.95
CA ILE A 323 -7.89 0.59 -5.34
C ILE A 323 -7.19 -0.75 -5.19
N THR A 324 -7.22 -1.31 -3.99
CA THR A 324 -6.81 -2.68 -3.73
C THR A 324 -7.99 -3.47 -3.18
N VAL A 325 -8.30 -4.60 -3.81
CA VAL A 325 -9.31 -5.55 -3.32
C VAL A 325 -8.69 -6.92 -3.19
N GLU A 326 -8.73 -7.46 -1.98
CA GLU A 326 -8.16 -8.75 -1.62
C GLU A 326 -9.23 -9.71 -1.10
N ASP A 327 -9.08 -11.02 -1.36
CA ASP A 327 -9.85 -12.10 -0.73
C ASP A 327 -11.38 -11.93 -0.80
N SER A 328 -11.86 -11.24 -1.84
CA SER A 328 -13.24 -10.78 -1.96
C SER A 328 -14.00 -11.48 -3.08
N THR A 329 -15.31 -11.56 -2.94
CA THR A 329 -16.20 -11.83 -4.08
C THR A 329 -16.83 -10.52 -4.55
N ILE A 330 -16.77 -10.23 -5.85
CA ILE A 330 -17.39 -9.05 -6.46
C ILE A 330 -18.53 -9.51 -7.36
N GLN A 331 -19.75 -9.06 -7.06
CA GLN A 331 -20.92 -9.40 -7.88
C GLN A 331 -20.96 -8.58 -9.17
N SER A 332 -20.51 -7.32 -9.11
CA SER A 332 -20.44 -6.43 -10.27
C SER A 332 -19.38 -5.34 -10.07
N PHE A 333 -18.55 -5.08 -11.08
CA PHE A 333 -17.69 -3.88 -11.08
C PHE A 333 -18.50 -2.58 -11.25
N GLY A 334 -19.68 -2.65 -11.88
CA GLY A 334 -20.49 -1.47 -12.19
C GLY A 334 -19.99 -0.71 -13.41
N ASP A 335 -20.37 0.56 -13.51
CA ASP A 335 -19.86 1.47 -14.54
C ASP A 335 -18.67 2.23 -13.96
N LEU A 336 -17.49 2.00 -14.51
CA LEU A 336 -16.22 2.62 -14.09
C LEU A 336 -15.60 3.45 -15.24
N SER A 337 -16.40 3.86 -16.24
CA SER A 337 -15.88 4.51 -17.45
C SER A 337 -15.18 5.85 -17.20
N ASP A 338 -15.62 6.57 -16.17
CA ASP A 338 -15.15 7.92 -15.86
C ASP A 338 -14.08 7.93 -14.76
N MET A 339 -13.61 6.75 -14.36
CA MET A 339 -12.69 6.56 -13.25
C MET A 339 -11.28 6.23 -13.75
N THR A 340 -10.31 7.06 -13.39
CA THR A 340 -8.90 6.91 -13.72
C THR A 340 -8.14 6.51 -12.46
N ALA A 341 -7.85 5.22 -12.32
CA ALA A 341 -7.17 4.66 -11.16
C ALA A 341 -6.36 3.42 -11.54
N SER A 342 -5.39 3.09 -10.69
CA SER A 342 -4.72 1.79 -10.67
C SER A 342 -5.44 0.85 -9.72
N VAL A 343 -5.72 -0.37 -10.18
CA VAL A 343 -6.48 -1.35 -9.40
C VAL A 343 -5.71 -2.64 -9.24
N VAL A 344 -5.69 -3.18 -8.03
CA VAL A 344 -5.13 -4.50 -7.72
C VAL A 344 -6.24 -5.42 -7.21
N PHE A 345 -6.38 -6.57 -7.85
CA PHE A 345 -7.29 -7.64 -7.45
C PHE A 345 -6.48 -8.88 -7.10
N SER A 346 -6.42 -9.23 -5.81
CA SER A 346 -5.69 -10.40 -5.33
C SER A 346 -6.67 -11.40 -4.69
N TYR A 347 -6.67 -12.66 -5.13
CA TYR A 347 -7.62 -13.67 -4.64
C TYR A 347 -9.10 -13.30 -4.81
N VAL A 348 -9.42 -12.51 -5.84
CA VAL A 348 -10.78 -12.04 -6.10
C VAL A 348 -11.55 -13.01 -6.99
N THR A 349 -12.81 -13.26 -6.63
CA THR A 349 -13.77 -13.98 -7.47
C THR A 349 -14.78 -13.01 -8.05
N ALA A 350 -14.91 -12.95 -9.37
CA ALA A 350 -15.93 -12.13 -10.03
C ALA A 350 -16.45 -12.83 -11.29
N SER A 351 -17.75 -12.68 -11.57
CA SER A 351 -18.37 -13.35 -12.73
C SER A 351 -18.39 -12.49 -14.00
N ASN A 352 -18.01 -11.21 -13.90
CA ASN A 352 -18.18 -10.22 -14.96
C ASN A 352 -16.90 -9.43 -15.30
N TRP A 353 -15.72 -10.05 -15.21
CA TRP A 353 -14.43 -9.43 -15.55
C TRP A 353 -14.43 -8.64 -16.86
N GLY A 354 -15.17 -9.11 -17.88
CA GLY A 354 -15.28 -8.44 -19.17
C GLY A 354 -15.85 -7.02 -19.12
N SER A 355 -16.53 -6.59 -18.05
CA SER A 355 -16.99 -5.19 -17.94
C SER A 355 -15.83 -4.21 -17.73
N LEU A 356 -14.72 -4.66 -17.17
CA LEU A 356 -13.52 -3.81 -16.98
C LEU A 356 -12.89 -3.40 -18.31
N ALA A 357 -13.16 -4.10 -19.42
CA ALA A 357 -12.68 -3.70 -20.75
C ALA A 357 -13.25 -2.34 -21.24
N GLN A 358 -14.27 -1.81 -20.54
CA GLN A 358 -14.90 -0.52 -20.84
C GLN A 358 -14.72 0.50 -19.70
N SER A 359 -13.87 0.20 -18.72
CA SER A 359 -13.55 1.17 -17.66
C SER A 359 -12.60 2.26 -18.17
N GLY A 360 -12.50 3.35 -17.40
CA GLY A 360 -11.49 4.40 -17.60
C GLY A 360 -10.19 4.15 -16.85
N LEU A 361 -10.00 2.95 -16.30
CA LEU A 361 -8.85 2.59 -15.47
C LEU A 361 -7.58 2.53 -16.33
N ASP A 362 -6.46 2.98 -15.78
CA ASP A 362 -5.19 2.98 -16.51
C ASP A 362 -4.51 1.61 -16.42
N TYR A 363 -4.60 1.00 -15.24
CA TYR A 363 -3.80 -0.16 -14.87
C TYR A 363 -4.57 -1.11 -13.95
N ILE A 364 -4.56 -2.40 -14.27
CA ILE A 364 -5.19 -3.45 -13.47
C ILE A 364 -4.20 -4.59 -13.26
N THR A 365 -3.87 -4.91 -12.01
CA THR A 365 -3.20 -6.15 -11.65
C THR A 365 -4.23 -7.17 -11.17
N ILE A 366 -4.15 -8.41 -11.66
CA ILE A 366 -4.99 -9.53 -11.24
C ILE A 366 -4.09 -10.69 -10.82
N GLU A 367 -4.06 -10.96 -9.52
CA GLU A 367 -3.22 -12.00 -8.91
C GLU A 367 -4.08 -13.11 -8.32
N GLN A 368 -3.69 -14.36 -8.61
CA GLN A 368 -4.32 -15.56 -8.08
C GLN A 368 -5.86 -15.52 -8.15
N PRO A 369 -6.49 -15.19 -9.30
CA PRO A 369 -7.93 -15.27 -9.41
C PRO A 369 -8.39 -16.72 -9.16
N HIS A 370 -9.60 -16.89 -8.63
CA HIS A 370 -10.11 -18.22 -8.30
C HIS A 370 -10.10 -19.18 -9.50
N ASP A 371 -10.38 -18.66 -10.71
CA ASP A 371 -10.25 -19.39 -11.97
C ASP A 371 -9.79 -18.45 -13.10
N CYS A 372 -8.58 -18.69 -13.63
CA CYS A 372 -8.01 -17.92 -14.73
C CYS A 372 -8.89 -17.90 -16.00
N SER A 373 -9.72 -18.92 -16.22
CA SER A 373 -10.62 -18.96 -17.38
C SER A 373 -11.74 -17.90 -17.30
N GLU A 374 -12.05 -17.40 -16.09
CA GLU A 374 -13.00 -16.31 -15.89
C GLU A 374 -12.52 -14.98 -16.47
N LEU A 375 -11.21 -14.81 -16.67
CA LEU A 375 -10.62 -13.61 -17.28
C LEU A 375 -10.77 -13.57 -18.80
N SER A 376 -11.12 -14.69 -19.44
CA SER A 376 -11.27 -14.79 -20.91
C SER A 376 -12.11 -13.66 -21.54
N PRO A 377 -13.26 -13.24 -20.97
CA PRO A 377 -14.04 -12.13 -21.51
C PRO A 377 -13.35 -10.77 -21.45
N LEU A 378 -12.45 -10.56 -20.49
CA LEU A 378 -11.64 -9.33 -20.36
C LEU A 378 -10.45 -9.38 -21.30
N LEU A 379 -9.61 -10.41 -21.15
CA LEU A 379 -8.33 -10.56 -21.86
C LEU A 379 -8.53 -10.85 -23.36
N GLY A 380 -9.65 -11.47 -23.73
CA GLY A 380 -10.05 -11.75 -25.11
C GLY A 380 -10.86 -10.62 -25.78
N SER A 381 -11.13 -9.51 -25.09
CA SER A 381 -11.96 -8.41 -25.62
C SER A 381 -11.31 -7.66 -26.79
N GLY A 382 -9.98 -7.67 -26.87
CA GLY A 382 -9.19 -6.86 -27.80
C GLY A 382 -9.18 -5.37 -27.48
N ALA A 383 -9.79 -4.96 -26.37
CA ALA A 383 -9.82 -3.58 -25.88
C ALA A 383 -8.72 -3.30 -24.82
N VAL A 384 -8.08 -4.35 -24.32
CA VAL A 384 -7.05 -4.29 -23.28
C VAL A 384 -5.72 -4.83 -23.80
N THR A 385 -4.62 -4.26 -23.31
CA THR A 385 -3.30 -4.87 -23.45
C THR A 385 -3.08 -5.77 -22.25
N VAL A 386 -2.59 -6.99 -22.47
CA VAL A 386 -2.43 -7.99 -21.41
C VAL A 386 -0.97 -8.39 -21.32
N GLU A 387 -0.46 -8.38 -20.10
CA GLU A 387 0.84 -8.93 -19.74
C GLU A 387 0.65 -10.12 -18.79
N TYR A 388 1.18 -11.26 -19.20
CA TYR A 388 1.19 -12.48 -18.41
C TYR A 388 2.54 -12.56 -17.72
N VAL A 389 2.55 -12.38 -16.41
CA VAL A 389 3.74 -12.56 -15.59
C VAL A 389 3.97 -14.05 -15.47
N ASP A 390 5.03 -14.56 -16.09
CA ASP A 390 5.55 -15.90 -15.84
C ASP A 390 6.69 -15.82 -14.83
N ASP A 391 7.05 -16.97 -14.22
CA ASP A 391 8.15 -17.07 -13.25
C ASP A 391 9.53 -16.59 -13.82
N GLU A 392 9.64 -16.20 -15.09
CA GLU A 392 10.89 -15.82 -15.77
C GLU A 392 10.95 -14.34 -16.23
N GLN A 393 9.85 -13.58 -16.20
CA GLN A 393 9.81 -12.15 -16.60
C GLN A 393 9.07 -11.30 -15.55
N ASP A 394 9.86 -10.58 -14.75
CA ASP A 394 9.39 -9.69 -13.66
C ASP A 394 9.10 -8.24 -14.11
N THR A 395 9.16 -7.91 -15.40
CA THR A 395 9.06 -6.51 -15.85
C THR A 395 8.04 -6.31 -16.94
N VAL A 396 7.07 -5.43 -16.65
CA VAL A 396 6.12 -4.88 -17.62
C VAL A 396 6.87 -4.20 -18.74
N SER A 397 6.58 -4.52 -20.01
CA SER A 397 7.30 -3.89 -21.12
C SER A 397 6.95 -2.40 -21.27
N ASP A 398 7.97 -1.53 -21.37
CA ASP A 398 7.78 -0.07 -21.55
C ASP A 398 6.88 0.28 -22.76
N GLU A 399 6.93 -0.54 -23.82
CA GLU A 399 6.09 -0.39 -25.02
C GLU A 399 4.60 -0.65 -24.74
N ALA A 400 4.27 -1.55 -23.81
CA ALA A 400 2.90 -1.82 -23.40
C ALA A 400 2.31 -0.66 -22.58
N LEU A 401 3.13 -0.01 -21.73
CA LEU A 401 2.72 1.15 -20.95
C LEU A 401 2.45 2.39 -21.81
N GLU A 402 3.21 2.60 -22.89
CA GLU A 402 3.05 3.78 -23.76
C GLU A 402 1.86 3.69 -24.74
N THR A 403 1.35 2.49 -25.02
CA THR A 403 0.38 2.25 -26.11
C THR A 403 -0.97 1.70 -25.65
N ALA A 404 -1.08 1.23 -24.40
CA ALA A 404 -2.32 0.68 -23.87
C ALA A 404 -3.28 1.79 -23.40
N ASN A 405 -4.56 1.67 -23.78
CA ASN A 405 -5.63 2.45 -23.15
C ASN A 405 -6.02 1.88 -21.78
N LEU A 406 -5.75 0.59 -21.56
CA LEU A 406 -5.92 -0.12 -20.30
C LEU A 406 -4.94 -1.30 -20.33
N LEU A 407 -3.99 -1.32 -19.39
CA LEU A 407 -3.04 -2.41 -19.19
C LEU A 407 -3.55 -3.35 -18.10
N VAL A 408 -3.58 -4.65 -18.40
CA VAL A 408 -3.92 -5.70 -17.45
C VAL A 408 -2.70 -6.60 -17.25
N VAL A 409 -2.21 -6.70 -16.02
CA VAL A 409 -1.12 -7.59 -15.62
C VAL A 409 -1.68 -8.73 -14.81
N THR A 410 -1.29 -9.97 -15.11
CA THR A 410 -1.80 -11.14 -14.38
C THR A 410 -0.79 -12.27 -14.30
N ASP A 411 -0.83 -13.01 -13.19
CA ASP A 411 -0.06 -14.25 -12.96
C ASP A 411 -0.72 -15.49 -13.58
N CYS A 412 -1.87 -15.34 -14.24
CA CYS A 412 -2.47 -16.40 -15.02
C CYS A 412 -1.59 -16.77 -16.22
N ARG A 413 -1.54 -18.06 -16.56
CA ARG A 413 -0.90 -18.50 -17.80
C ARG A 413 -1.86 -18.32 -18.97
N GLN A 414 -1.36 -17.89 -20.12
CA GLN A 414 -2.18 -17.67 -21.31
C GLN A 414 -3.01 -18.91 -21.72
N ASP A 415 -2.48 -20.13 -21.53
CA ASP A 415 -3.18 -21.40 -21.80
C ASP A 415 -4.25 -21.75 -20.75
N SER A 416 -4.16 -21.17 -19.55
CA SER A 416 -5.17 -21.32 -18.50
C SER A 416 -6.36 -20.37 -18.69
N VAL A 417 -6.22 -19.34 -19.53
CA VAL A 417 -7.28 -18.35 -19.83
C VAL A 417 -8.15 -18.76 -21.03
N PHE A 418 -7.59 -19.45 -22.04
CA PHE A 418 -8.25 -19.70 -23.34
C PHE A 418 -8.47 -21.17 -23.70
#